data_AF-A0A660N0B4-F1
#
_entry.id   AF-A0A660N0B4-F1
#
_cell.length_a   1.000
_cell.length_b   1.000
_cell.length_c   1.000
_cell.angle_alpha   90.00
_cell.angle_beta   90.00
_cell.angle_gamma   90.00
#
_symmetry.space_group_name_H-M   'P 1'
#
loop_
_entity.id
_entity.type
_entity.pdbx_description
1 polymer ?
#
loop_
_entity_poly.entity_id
_entity_poly.type
_entity_poly.pdbx_seq_one_letter_code
_entity_poly.pdbx_strand_id
1 'polypeptide(L)' 'KCFAGSLKDWEGSLKTMMPSYGQNLADNPELLARVNREIEQALFARQHD' A
#
# COMPACT_ATOMS: atom_id res chain seq x y z
N LYS A 1 10.36 10.04 -14.67
CA LYS A 1 10.09 8.75 -14.01
C LYS A 1 10.99 8.64 -12.81
N CYS A 2 10.45 8.72 -11.60
CA CYS A 2 11.25 8.68 -10.38
C CYS A 2 11.88 7.29 -10.23
N PHE A 3 13.19 7.24 -9.93
CA PHE A 3 13.91 6.04 -9.52
C PHE A 3 13.83 4.81 -10.45
N ALA A 4 13.61 5.01 -11.76
CA ALA A 4 13.44 3.90 -12.70
C ALA A 4 14.65 2.95 -12.79
N GLY A 5 15.86 3.45 -12.56
CA GLY A 5 17.07 2.61 -12.47
C GLY A 5 17.12 1.79 -11.18
N SER A 6 16.85 2.43 -10.04
CA SER A 6 16.96 1.83 -8.70
C SER A 6 15.85 0.84 -8.36
N LEU A 7 14.69 0.94 -9.02
CA LEU A 7 13.57 0.02 -8.79
C LEU A 7 13.93 -1.44 -9.10
N LYS A 8 14.76 -1.69 -10.13
CA LYS A 8 15.23 -3.05 -10.43
C LYS A 8 16.10 -3.62 -9.31
N ASP A 9 16.95 -2.79 -8.74
CA ASP A 9 17.87 -3.19 -7.67
C ASP A 9 17.12 -3.48 -6.37
N TRP A 10 15.98 -2.81 -6.15
CA TRP A 10 15.17 -2.97 -4.93
C TRP A 10 14.11 -4.07 -5.02
N GLU A 11 13.82 -4.60 -6.21
CA GLU A 11 12.73 -5.55 -6.40
C GLU A 11 12.85 -6.77 -5.48
N GLY A 12 14.06 -7.31 -5.32
CA GLY A 12 14.32 -8.43 -4.40
C GLY A 12 13.97 -8.08 -2.95
N SER A 13 14.49 -6.96 -2.45
CA SER A 13 14.22 -6.49 -1.08
C SER A 13 12.74 -6.17 -0.85
N LEU A 14 12.07 -5.57 -1.85
CA LEU A 14 10.65 -5.23 -1.77
C LEU A 14 9.78 -6.49 -1.70
N LYS A 15 10.09 -7.53 -2.49
CA LYS A 15 9.38 -8.82 -2.41
C LYS A 15 9.63 -9.55 -1.09
N THR A 16 10.81 -9.41 -0.50
CA THR A 16 11.10 -9.96 0.84
C THR A 16 10.32 -9.23 1.93
N MET A 17 10.30 -7.89 1.93
CA MET A 17 9.64 -7.10 2.97
C MET A 17 8.11 -7.08 2.80
N MET A 18 7.63 -7.11 1.56
CA MET A 18 6.23 -7.00 1.22
C MET A 18 5.88 -8.09 0.19
N PRO A 19 5.43 -9.29 0.64
CA PRO A 19 5.15 -10.43 -0.24
C PRO A 19 4.11 -10.15 -1.33
N SER A 20 3.25 -9.15 -1.14
CA SER A 20 2.25 -8.69 -2.11
C SER A 20 2.79 -7.65 -3.12
N TYR A 21 4.09 -7.34 -3.13
CA TYR A 21 4.66 -6.35 -4.04
C TYR A 21 4.36 -6.68 -5.52
N GLY A 22 3.81 -5.70 -6.24
CA GLY A 22 3.41 -5.82 -7.64
C GLY A 22 1.96 -6.29 -7.86
N GLN A 23 1.24 -6.66 -6.81
CA GLN A 23 -0.21 -6.92 -6.89
C GLN A 23 -1.01 -5.63 -6.80
N ASN A 24 -2.12 -5.57 -7.53
CA ASN A 24 -3.05 -4.45 -7.42
C ASN A 24 -4.02 -4.71 -6.25
N LEU A 25 -4.07 -3.77 -5.31
CA LEU A 25 -4.99 -3.85 -4.16
C LEU A 25 -6.46 -3.88 -4.60
N ALA A 26 -6.79 -3.26 -5.75
CA ALA A 26 -8.15 -3.24 -6.30
C ALA A 26 -8.67 -4.62 -6.71
N ASP A 27 -7.79 -5.60 -6.96
CA ASP A 27 -8.17 -6.97 -7.28
C ASP A 27 -8.70 -7.72 -6.03
N ASN A 28 -8.57 -7.14 -4.83
CA ASN A 28 -9.14 -7.66 -3.59
C ASN A 28 -10.04 -6.59 -2.93
N PRO A 29 -11.34 -6.53 -3.30
CA PRO A 29 -12.23 -5.46 -2.87
C PRO A 29 -12.50 -5.43 -1.36
N GLU A 30 -12.49 -6.60 -0.70
CA GLU A 30 -12.67 -6.69 0.76
C GLU A 30 -11.49 -6.05 1.49
N LEU A 31 -10.26 -6.41 1.09
CA LEU A 31 -9.05 -5.85 1.67
C LEU A 31 -8.95 -4.34 1.41
N LEU A 32 -9.29 -3.90 0.20
CA LEU A 32 -9.33 -2.47 -0.15
C LEU A 32 -10.29 -1.69 0.77
N ALA A 33 -11.51 -2.20 0.96
CA ALA A 33 -12.51 -1.56 1.83
C ALA A 33 -12.01 -1.46 3.28
N ARG A 34 -11.37 -2.51 3.78
CA ARG A 34 -10.78 -2.52 5.12
C ARG A 34 -9.66 -1.48 5.27
N VAL A 35 -8.72 -1.43 4.33
CA VAL A 35 -7.60 -0.47 4.36
C VAL A 35 -8.13 0.96 4.34
N ASN A 36 -9.11 1.27 3.49
CA ASN A 36 -9.70 2.60 3.43
C ASN A 36 -10.35 3.01 4.77
N ARG A 37 -11.09 2.10 5.41
CA ARG A 37 -11.67 2.36 6.73
C ARG A 37 -10.60 2.61 7.80
N GLU A 38 -9.54 1.82 7.80
CA GLU A 38 -8.43 1.99 8.76
C GLU A 38 -7.69 3.32 8.54
N ILE A 39 -7.47 3.72 7.29
CA ILE A 39 -6.90 5.04 6.93
C ILE A 39 -7.80 6.16 7.43
N GLU A 40 -9.11 6.04 7.20
CA GLU A 40 -10.09 7.03 7.63
C GLU A 40 -10.08 7.21 9.15
N GLN A 41 -10.05 6.09 9.88
CA GLN A 41 -9.95 6.08 11.33
C GLN A 41 -8.64 6.71 11.83
N ALA A 42 -7.51 6.38 11.21
CA ALA A 42 -6.21 6.84 11.67
C ALA A 42 -5.96 8.33 11.40
N LEU A 43 -6.39 8.81 10.22
CA LEU A 43 -6.06 10.15 9.73
C LEU A 43 -7.17 11.18 9.96
N PHE A 44 -8.44 10.78 9.96
CA PHE A 44 -9.56 11.71 9.92
C PHE A 44 -10.54 11.59 11.10
N ALA A 45 -10.56 10.48 11.86
CA ALA A 45 -11.50 10.32 12.98
C ALA A 45 -11.30 11.33 14.14
N ARG A 46 -10.14 11.97 14.25
CA ARG A 46 -9.88 13.04 15.24
C ARG A 46 -10.27 14.45 14.77
N GLN A 47 -10.81 14.61 13.55
CA GLN A 47 -11.21 15.91 13.01
C GLN A 47 -12.68 16.25 13.27
N HIS A 48 -13.38 15.43 14.07
CA HIS A 48 -14.83 15.52 14.28
C HIS A 48 -15.22 15.82 15.74
N ASP A 49 -14.26 16.24 16.57
CA ASP A 49 -14.44 16.75 17.94
C ASP A 49 -14.38 18.30 17.97
#